data_AF-A0A524FUM2-F1
#
_entry.id   AF-A0A524FUM2-F1
#
_cell.length_a   1.000
_cell.length_b   1.000
_cell.length_c   1.000
_cell.angle_alpha   90.00
_cell.angle_beta   90.00
_cell.angle_gamma   90.00
#
_symmetry.space_group_name_H-M   'P 1'
#
loop_
_entity.id
_entity.type
_entity.pdbx_description
1 polymer ?
#
loop_
_entity_poly.entity_id
_entity_poly.type
_entity_poly.pdbx_seq_one_letter_code
_entity_poly.pdbx_strand_id
1 'polypeptide(L)'
;MIFLIFQNDNGGNDPFSNESIFITLGFMFGLALLLLKIGLILTKAEVRTGFKWVLASFGFQVGTFFFVGGPLMLMGFAGEMEGGPPVVLIIIFIFLALFIGVNVLNVTHQLGMKRALIVFLIILIPFLVVDAILIMLLVSG
;
A
#
# COMPACT_ATOMS: atom_id res chain seq x y z
N MET A 1 -5.67 0.09 6.50
CA MET A 1 -6.75 1.04 6.17
C MET A 1 -7.90 0.39 5.41
N ILE A 2 -7.66 -0.30 4.28
CA ILE A 2 -8.71 -1.04 3.55
C ILE A 2 -9.45 -2.07 4.43
N PHE A 3 -8.74 -2.76 5.33
CA PHE A 3 -9.37 -3.70 6.28
C PHE A 3 -10.26 -3.03 7.35
N LEU A 4 -10.06 -1.73 7.63
CA LEU A 4 -10.82 -0.97 8.64
C LEU A 4 -12.13 -0.40 8.08
N ILE A 5 -12.29 -0.35 6.75
CA ILE A 5 -13.55 0.03 6.08
C ILE A 5 -14.61 -1.08 6.23
N PHE A 6 -14.20 -2.32 6.48
CA PHE A 6 -15.09 -3.49 6.47
C PHE A 6 -15.63 -3.90 7.84
N GLN A 7 -15.34 -3.14 8.90
CA GLN A 7 -15.77 -3.48 10.26
C GLN A 7 -16.65 -2.39 10.91
N ASN A 8 -17.13 -1.41 10.14
CA ASN A 8 -18.13 -0.45 10.63
C ASN A 8 -19.51 -1.10 10.62
N ASP A 9 -19.72 -1.97 11.60
CA ASP A 9 -20.95 -2.72 11.86
C ASP A 9 -21.97 -1.77 12.52
N ASN A 10 -22.60 -0.93 11.70
CA ASN A 10 -23.70 -0.04 12.11
C ASN A 10 -24.94 -0.30 11.23
N GLY A 11 -25.56 -1.47 11.41
CA GLY A 11 -27.02 -1.67 11.39
C GLY A 11 -27.91 -0.95 10.36
N GLY A 12 -27.45 -0.66 9.14
CA GLY A 12 -28.25 0.03 8.14
C GLY A 12 -27.64 -0.04 6.75
N ASN A 13 -28.24 -0.89 5.89
CA ASN A 13 -27.96 -1.03 4.46
C ASN A 13 -26.47 -0.94 4.09
N ASP A 14 -25.76 -2.06 4.25
CA ASP A 14 -24.39 -2.21 3.77
C ASP A 14 -24.31 -1.77 2.29
N PRO A 15 -23.58 -0.68 1.96
CA PRO A 15 -23.46 -0.22 0.58
C PRO A 15 -22.62 -1.19 -0.28
N PHE A 16 -22.03 -2.22 0.32
CA PHE A 16 -21.17 -3.22 -0.32
C PHE A 16 -21.54 -4.62 0.15
N SER A 17 -22.14 -5.42 -0.74
CA SER A 17 -22.28 -6.86 -0.52
C SER A 17 -20.90 -7.52 -0.41
N ASN A 18 -20.77 -8.63 0.32
CA ASN A 18 -19.51 -9.40 0.42
C ASN A 18 -18.87 -9.65 -0.96
N GLU A 19 -19.69 -9.91 -1.98
CA GLU A 19 -19.24 -10.08 -3.37
C GLU A 19 -18.58 -8.82 -3.95
N SER A 20 -19.15 -7.64 -3.72
CA SER A 20 -18.58 -6.36 -4.16
C SER A 20 -17.25 -6.01 -3.49
N ILE A 21 -17.03 -6.49 -2.26
CA ILE A 21 -15.76 -6.36 -1.53
C ILE A 21 -14.66 -7.16 -2.23
N PHE A 22 -14.92 -8.43 -2.55
CA PHE A 22 -13.95 -9.28 -3.24
C PHE A 22 -13.63 -8.75 -4.64
N ILE A 23 -14.62 -8.23 -5.37
CA ILE A 23 -14.43 -7.63 -6.70
C ILE A 23 -13.55 -6.38 -6.59
N THR A 24 -13.86 -5.49 -5.65
CA THR A 24 -13.08 -4.25 -5.43
C THR A 24 -11.63 -4.56 -5.04
N LEU A 25 -11.41 -5.49 -4.10
CA LEU A 25 -10.08 -5.91 -3.69
C LEU A 25 -9.30 -6.54 -4.86
N GLY A 26 -9.93 -7.41 -5.63
CA GLY A 26 -9.32 -8.02 -6.82
C GLY A 26 -8.95 -6.98 -7.89
N PHE A 27 -9.81 -6.00 -8.12
CA PHE A 27 -9.56 -4.91 -9.06
C PHE A 27 -8.39 -4.02 -8.60
N MET A 28 -8.38 -3.60 -7.33
CA MET A 28 -7.29 -2.80 -6.76
C MET A 28 -5.95 -3.55 -6.81
N PHE A 29 -5.96 -4.85 -6.52
CA PHE A 29 -4.79 -5.72 -6.64
C PHE A 29 -4.27 -5.79 -8.08
N GLY A 30 -5.16 -6.01 -9.05
CA GLY A 30 -4.80 -6.04 -10.47
C GLY A 30 -4.24 -4.71 -10.97
N LEU A 31 -4.84 -3.60 -10.53
CA LEU A 31 -4.39 -2.25 -10.88
C LEU A 31 -3.01 -1.94 -10.30
N ALA A 32 -2.76 -2.34 -9.04
CA ALA A 32 -1.46 -2.16 -8.41
C ALA A 32 -0.35 -2.98 -9.10
N LEU A 33 -0.63 -4.22 -9.51
CA LEU A 33 0.30 -5.02 -10.33
C LEU A 33 0.58 -4.40 -11.69
N LEU A 34 -0.44 -3.82 -12.33
CA LEU A 34 -0.27 -3.11 -13.61
C LEU A 34 0.60 -1.86 -13.45
N LEU A 35 0.35 -1.05 -12.41
CA LEU A 35 1.16 0.13 -12.11
C LEU A 35 2.63 -0.23 -11.87
N LEU A 36 2.88 -1.28 -11.09
CA LEU A 36 4.24 -1.76 -10.86
C LEU A 36 4.90 -2.21 -12.16
N LYS A 37 4.19 -2.95 -13.01
CA LYS A 37 4.71 -3.37 -14.32
C LYS A 37 5.02 -2.18 -15.22
N ILE A 38 4.14 -1.17 -15.25
CA ILE A 38 4.36 0.07 -16.01
C ILE A 38 5.58 0.82 -15.47
N GLY A 39 5.73 0.93 -14.15
CA GLY A 39 6.91 1.56 -13.53
C GLY A 39 8.22 0.87 -13.92
N LEU A 40 8.24 -0.46 -13.95
CA LEU A 40 9.42 -1.24 -14.39
C LEU A 40 9.74 -1.03 -15.88
N ILE A 41 8.71 -0.92 -16.73
CA ILE A 41 8.88 -0.62 -18.17
C ILE A 41 9.45 0.79 -18.36
N LEU A 42 8.88 1.79 -17.67
CA LEU A 42 9.30 3.19 -17.76
C LEU A 42 10.76 3.40 -17.31
N THR A 43 11.19 2.64 -16.30
CA THR A 43 12.54 2.72 -15.77
C THR A 43 13.55 1.80 -16.47
N LYS A 44 13.12 1.11 -17.54
CA LYS A 44 13.93 0.16 -18.32
C LYS A 44 14.64 -0.85 -17.41
N ALA A 45 13.88 -1.55 -16.58
CA ALA A 45 14.40 -2.67 -15.81
C ALA A 45 14.94 -3.76 -16.76
N GLU A 46 16.22 -4.09 -16.63
CA GLU A 46 16.87 -5.06 -17.53
C GLU A 46 16.71 -6.51 -17.05
N VAL A 47 16.47 -6.70 -15.74
CA VAL A 47 16.51 -8.01 -15.10
C VAL A 47 15.20 -8.31 -14.38
N ARG A 48 14.73 -9.56 -14.50
CA ARG A 48 13.59 -10.11 -13.72
C ARG A 48 12.32 -9.26 -13.83
N THR A 49 11.90 -8.92 -15.05
CA THR A 49 10.68 -8.14 -15.34
C THR A 49 9.45 -8.99 -15.63
N GLY A 50 9.60 -10.32 -15.68
CA GLY A 50 8.49 -11.24 -15.91
C GLY A 50 7.42 -11.18 -14.81
N PHE A 51 6.18 -11.56 -15.14
CA PHE A 51 5.03 -11.45 -14.24
C PHE A 51 5.24 -12.12 -12.87
N LYS A 52 5.93 -13.27 -12.81
CA LYS A 52 6.27 -13.95 -11.55
C LYS A 52 7.12 -13.09 -10.62
N TRP A 53 8.04 -12.29 -11.17
CA TRP A 53 8.92 -11.40 -10.42
C TRP A 53 8.22 -10.12 -9.99
N VAL A 54 7.34 -9.58 -10.85
CA VAL A 54 6.45 -8.46 -10.51
C VAL A 54 5.51 -8.85 -9.36
N LEU A 55 4.93 -10.04 -9.43
CA LEU A 55 4.07 -10.57 -8.38
C LEU A 55 4.84 -10.78 -7.07
N ALA A 56 6.07 -11.30 -7.15
CA ALA A 56 6.93 -11.48 -5.99
C ALA A 56 7.28 -10.14 -5.33
N SER A 57 7.70 -9.13 -6.11
CA SER A 57 8.03 -7.81 -5.55
C SER A 57 6.80 -7.10 -4.98
N PHE A 58 5.63 -7.25 -5.60
CA PHE A 58 4.37 -6.80 -5.03
C PHE A 58 4.04 -7.51 -3.70
N GLY A 59 4.19 -8.84 -3.64
CA GLY A 59 4.00 -9.61 -2.41
C GLY A 59 4.93 -9.15 -1.29
N PHE A 60 6.20 -8.86 -1.59
CA PHE A 60 7.13 -8.27 -0.63
C PHE A 60 6.72 -6.87 -0.18
N GLN A 61 6.21 -6.03 -1.09
CA GLN A 61 5.71 -4.70 -0.72
C GLN A 61 4.52 -4.82 0.24
N VAL A 62 3.53 -5.64 -0.07
CA VAL A 62 2.38 -5.90 0.80
C VAL A 62 2.84 -6.47 2.15
N GLY A 63 3.71 -7.48 2.15
CA GLY A 63 4.26 -8.05 3.37
C GLY A 63 5.03 -7.03 4.22
N THR A 64 5.79 -6.14 3.59
CA THR A 64 6.47 -5.04 4.28
C THR A 64 5.47 -4.08 4.90
N PHE A 65 4.41 -3.69 4.19
CA PHE A 65 3.38 -2.82 4.75
C PHE A 65 2.67 -3.46 5.95
N PHE A 66 2.39 -4.77 5.90
CA PHE A 66 1.82 -5.48 7.06
C PHE A 66 2.80 -5.61 8.22
N PHE A 67 4.08 -5.89 7.94
CA PHE A 67 5.09 -6.06 8.99
C PHE A 67 5.44 -4.73 9.66
N VAL A 68 5.67 -3.70 8.85
CA VAL A 68 5.96 -2.35 9.32
C VAL A 68 4.70 -1.77 9.95
N GLY A 69 3.58 -1.72 9.22
CA GLY A 69 2.31 -1.14 9.68
C GLY A 69 1.59 -1.90 10.79
N GLY A 70 1.85 -3.19 10.95
CA GLY A 70 1.20 -4.07 11.93
C GLY A 70 1.27 -3.54 13.37
N PRO A 71 2.45 -3.21 13.91
CA PRO A 71 2.60 -2.56 15.21
C PRO A 71 1.75 -1.29 15.38
N LEU A 72 1.64 -0.43 14.37
CA LEU A 72 0.74 0.74 14.43
C LEU A 72 -0.72 0.31 14.45
N MET A 73 -1.12 -0.66 13.63
CA MET A 73 -2.49 -1.17 13.66
C MET A 73 -2.84 -1.75 15.04
N LEU A 74 -1.92 -2.48 15.65
CA LEU A 74 -2.09 -3.05 17.00
C LEU A 74 -2.22 -1.96 18.07
N MET A 75 -1.36 -0.94 18.06
CA MET A 75 -1.50 0.21 18.96
C MET A 75 -2.84 0.93 18.77
N GLY A 76 -3.34 0.99 17.54
CA GLY A 76 -4.64 1.58 17.22
C GLY A 76 -5.78 0.77 17.82
N PHE A 77 -5.73 -0.56 17.70
CA PHE A 77 -6.73 -1.46 18.29
C PHE A 77 -6.68 -1.48 19.83
N ALA A 78 -5.51 -1.25 20.41
CA ALA A 78 -5.35 -1.14 21.86
C ALA A 78 -5.95 0.16 22.43
N GLY A 79 -6.41 1.09 21.58
CA GLY A 79 -6.93 2.39 22.01
C GLY A 79 -5.84 3.38 22.43
N GLU A 80 -4.56 3.06 22.23
CA GLU A 80 -3.43 3.91 22.62
C GLU A 80 -3.20 5.09 21.65
N MET A 81 -4.01 5.20 20.60
CA MET A 81 -3.93 6.25 19.58
C MET A 81 -5.21 7.09 19.48
N GLU A 82 -5.72 7.55 20.63
CA GLU A 82 -6.78 8.58 20.66
C GLU A 82 -6.28 9.88 20.00
N GLY A 83 -6.85 10.24 18.86
CA GLY A 83 -6.41 11.38 18.05
C GLY A 83 -5.37 11.04 16.96
N GLY A 84 -4.98 9.78 16.83
CA GLY A 84 -4.11 9.27 15.77
C GLY A 84 -2.65 9.01 16.20
N PRO A 85 -1.83 8.43 15.31
CA PRO A 85 -0.45 8.10 15.66
C PRO A 85 0.40 9.35 15.90
N PRO A 86 1.32 9.33 16.87
CA PRO A 86 2.34 10.38 17.03
C PRO A 86 3.06 10.66 15.71
N VAL A 87 3.17 11.94 15.33
CA VAL A 87 3.79 12.36 14.06
C VAL A 87 5.19 11.78 13.88
N VAL A 88 5.97 11.66 14.97
CA VAL A 88 7.30 11.05 14.97
C VAL A 88 7.25 9.59 14.51
N LEU A 89 6.27 8.81 14.97
CA LEU A 89 6.10 7.42 14.54
C LEU A 89 5.70 7.35 13.07
N ILE A 90 4.81 8.23 12.60
CA ILE A 90 4.43 8.28 11.18
C ILE A 90 5.67 8.53 10.31
N ILE A 91 6.52 9.49 10.69
CA ILE A 91 7.75 9.81 9.96
C ILE A 91 8.69 8.60 9.93
N ILE A 92 8.94 7.96 11.07
CA ILE A 92 9.79 6.77 11.16
C ILE A 92 9.27 5.66 10.23
N PHE A 93 7.96 5.44 10.23
CA PHE A 93 7.32 4.44 9.40
C PHE A 93 7.44 4.72 7.92
N ILE A 94 7.24 5.97 7.50
CA ILE A 94 7.42 6.38 6.10
C ILE A 94 8.86 6.10 5.66
N PHE A 95 9.85 6.50 6.47
CA PHE A 95 11.25 6.25 6.12
C PHE A 95 11.59 4.76 6.08
N LEU A 96 11.12 3.97 7.05
CA LEU A 96 11.37 2.53 7.09
C LEU A 96 10.71 1.81 5.90
N ALA A 97 9.44 2.13 5.61
CA ALA A 97 8.71 1.55 4.49
C ALA A 97 9.33 1.94 3.14
N LEU A 98 9.75 3.20 2.97
CA LEU A 98 10.44 3.66 1.78
C LEU A 98 11.80 2.97 1.63
N PHE A 99 12.57 2.87 2.72
CA PHE A 99 13.87 2.19 2.70
C PHE A 99 13.70 0.73 2.29
N ILE A 100 12.79 -0.02 2.91
CA ILE A 100 12.59 -1.43 2.57
C ILE A 100 12.03 -1.56 1.15
N GLY A 101 11.00 -0.78 0.78
CA GLY A 101 10.35 -0.86 -0.53
C GLY A 101 11.29 -0.58 -1.69
N VAL A 102 12.11 0.47 -1.59
CA VAL A 102 13.11 0.82 -2.61
C VAL A 102 14.22 -0.23 -2.67
N ASN A 103 14.70 -0.73 -1.54
CA ASN A 103 15.73 -1.78 -1.53
C ASN A 103 15.23 -3.09 -2.13
N VAL A 104 14.01 -3.52 -1.80
CA VAL A 104 13.39 -4.72 -2.39
C VAL A 104 13.28 -4.57 -3.91
N LEU A 105 12.82 -3.42 -4.42
CA LEU A 105 12.74 -3.17 -5.85
C LEU A 105 14.13 -3.17 -6.52
N ASN A 106 15.11 -2.54 -5.88
CA ASN A 106 16.47 -2.48 -6.38
C ASN A 106 17.13 -3.87 -6.44
N VAL A 107 16.99 -4.67 -5.39
CA VAL A 107 17.54 -6.04 -5.33
C VAL A 107 16.83 -6.97 -6.31
N THR A 108 15.51 -6.83 -6.46
CA THR A 108 14.72 -7.75 -7.30
C THR A 108 14.87 -7.45 -8.79
N HIS A 109 14.87 -6.18 -9.18
CA HIS A 109 14.82 -5.77 -10.58
C HIS A 109 16.11 -5.08 -11.08
N GLN A 110 17.13 -4.96 -10.22
CA GLN A 110 18.44 -4.36 -10.53
C GLN A 110 18.34 -2.97 -11.19
N LEU A 111 17.40 -2.16 -10.70
CA LEU A 111 17.06 -0.85 -11.25
C LEU A 111 18.12 0.24 -10.95
N GLY A 112 18.87 0.08 -9.87
CA GLY A 112 19.63 1.16 -9.23
C GLY A 112 18.73 2.05 -8.37
N MET A 113 19.31 2.66 -7.33
CA MET A 113 18.55 3.42 -6.30
C MET A 113 17.64 4.51 -6.86
N LYS A 114 18.12 5.31 -7.82
CA LYS A 114 17.35 6.42 -8.40
C LYS A 114 16.10 5.92 -9.14
N ARG A 115 16.23 4.85 -9.91
CA ARG A 115 15.13 4.29 -10.71
C ARG A 115 14.15 3.51 -9.83
N ALA A 116 14.64 2.74 -8.87
CA ALA A 116 13.80 2.06 -7.89
C ALA A 116 12.92 3.04 -7.10
N LEU A 117 13.46 4.22 -6.74
CA LEU A 117 12.69 5.28 -6.09
C LEU A 117 11.59 5.84 -7.00
N ILE A 118 11.86 6.03 -8.30
CA ILE A 118 10.83 6.45 -9.28
C ILE A 118 9.70 5.41 -9.37
N VAL A 119 10.04 4.11 -9.50
CA VAL A 119 9.04 3.04 -9.54
C VAL A 119 8.21 3.03 -8.25
N PHE A 120 8.86 3.18 -7.10
CA PHE A 120 8.18 3.25 -5.82
C PHE A 120 7.21 4.44 -5.74
N LEU A 121 7.62 5.62 -6.18
CA LEU A 121 6.77 6.82 -6.19
C LEU A 121 5.57 6.69 -7.14
N ILE A 122 5.74 6.04 -8.29
CA ILE A 122 4.62 5.76 -9.23
C ILE A 122 3.53 4.91 -8.59
N ILE A 123 3.89 4.05 -7.62
CA ILE A 123 2.94 3.23 -6.88
C ILE A 123 2.41 3.97 -5.65
N LEU A 124 3.29 4.67 -4.94
CA LEU A 124 2.96 5.35 -3.69
C LEU A 124 2.02 6.55 -3.91
N ILE A 125 2.23 7.37 -4.93
CA ILE A 125 1.44 8.59 -5.15
C ILE A 125 -0.05 8.27 -5.37
N PRO A 126 -0.44 7.36 -6.30
CA PRO A 126 -1.84 6.98 -6.46
C PRO A 126 -2.43 6.39 -5.19
N PHE A 127 -1.64 5.60 -4.45
CA PHE A 127 -2.06 5.02 -3.18
C PHE A 127 -2.40 6.10 -2.14
N LEU A 128 -1.52 7.08 -1.94
CA LEU A 128 -1.75 8.20 -1.02
C LEU A 128 -2.95 9.06 -1.42
N VAL A 129 -3.18 9.25 -2.74
CA VAL A 129 -4.34 9.99 -3.23
C VAL A 129 -5.64 9.25 -2.87
N VAL A 130 -5.70 7.93 -3.09
CA VAL A 130 -6.87 7.12 -2.73
C VAL A 130 -7.11 7.16 -1.22
N ASP A 131 -6.06 6.99 -0.41
CA ASP A 131 -6.17 7.06 1.05
C ASP A 131 -6.64 8.45 1.52
N ALA A 132 -6.11 9.54 0.95
CA ALA A 132 -6.52 10.89 1.31
C ALA A 132 -8.00 11.16 0.96
N ILE A 133 -8.46 10.71 -0.21
CA ILE A 133 -9.87 10.82 -0.60
C ILE A 133 -10.76 10.03 0.37
N LEU A 134 -10.35 8.80 0.73
CA LEU A 134 -11.06 7.97 1.68
C LEU A 134 -11.18 8.63 3.06
N ILE A 135 -10.08 9.19 3.57
CA ILE A 135 -10.07 9.92 4.85
C ILE A 135 -11.00 11.13 4.76
N MET A 136 -10.95 11.91 3.68
CA MET A 136 -11.86 13.06 3.52
C MET A 136 -13.32 12.62 3.56
N LEU A 137 -13.68 11.53 2.87
CA LEU A 137 -15.05 11.00 2.87
C LEU A 137 -15.49 10.49 4.25
N LEU A 138 -14.60 9.83 5.00
CA LEU A 138 -14.89 9.32 6.34
C LEU A 138 -15.01 10.42 7.40
N VAL A 139 -14.28 11.52 7.26
CA VAL A 139 -14.31 12.65 8.21
C VAL A 139 -15.46 13.61 7.92
N SER A 140 -15.94 13.65 6.67
CA SER A 140 -17.06 14.52 6.26
C SER A 140 -18.43 13.83 6.24
N GLY A 141 -18.47 12.54 6.54
CA GLY A 141 -19.69 11.73 6.68
C GLY A 141 -20.19 11.60 8.12
#